data_AF-A0A1D6NN46-F1
#
_entry.id   AF-A0A1D6NN46-F1
#
_cell.length_a   1.000
_cell.length_b   1.000
_cell.length_c   1.000
_cell.angle_alpha   90.00
_cell.angle_beta   90.00
_cell.angle_gamma   90.00
#
_symmetry.space_group_name_H-M   'P 1'
#
loop_
_entity.id
_entity.type
_entity.pdbx_description
1 polymer ?
#
loop_
_entity_poly.entity_id
_entity_poly.type
_entity_poly.pdbx_seq_one_letter_code
_entity_poly.pdbx_strand_id
1 'polypeptide(L)'
;MFPDMEQRIRIEEIRSDEWFQKNYEPIKEIENEEVNLDDVNAAFDDPEDDNEDAFEDETGPLTLNAFDLIILSQGLNLAALFDRRQDCDKLQNRFLSRNPAKVILSSMEVVAQSMGFKTHIRNYKMRVEGLNADKTSHLSVMVEVFEVAPSIFMVELQRAAGDTSEYNTFVNNYCSKLDDIIWKFPTEKGKSRIPRLSKSHS
;
A
#
# COMPACT_ATOMS: atom_id res chain seq x y z
N MET A 1 31.01 0.73 4.72
CA MET A 1 31.93 1.17 3.65
C MET A 1 31.12 1.11 2.36
N PHE A 2 30.72 2.26 1.83
CA PHE A 2 30.00 2.31 0.55
C PHE A 2 31.02 2.21 -0.58
N PRO A 3 30.71 1.51 -1.68
CA PRO A 3 31.63 1.37 -2.80
C PRO A 3 31.84 2.73 -3.48
N ASP A 4 33.08 3.02 -3.82
CA ASP A 4 33.47 4.24 -4.52
C ASP A 4 32.87 4.26 -5.93
N MET A 5 32.26 5.37 -6.32
CA MET A 5 31.61 5.48 -7.64
C MET A 5 32.63 5.48 -8.78
N GLU A 6 33.85 5.94 -8.51
CA GLU A 6 34.94 5.96 -9.50
C GLU A 6 35.55 4.58 -9.76
N GLN A 7 35.30 3.62 -8.86
CA GLN A 7 35.79 2.25 -8.96
C GLN A 7 34.76 1.27 -9.54
N ARG A 8 33.61 1.77 -9.98
CA ARG A 8 32.61 0.94 -10.66
C ARG A 8 33.14 0.53 -12.03
N ILE A 9 33.04 -0.78 -12.30
CA ILE A 9 33.34 -1.35 -13.62
C ILE A 9 32.53 -0.60 -14.70
N ARG A 10 33.20 -0.20 -15.77
CA ARG A 10 32.58 0.50 -16.90
C ARG A 10 31.89 -0.48 -17.84
N ILE A 11 30.98 0.04 -18.67
CA ILE A 11 30.23 -0.81 -19.62
C ILE A 11 31.16 -1.49 -20.63
N GLU A 12 32.26 -0.85 -21.01
CA GLU A 12 33.28 -1.41 -21.89
C GLU A 12 34.00 -2.59 -21.25
N GLU A 13 34.28 -2.49 -19.95
CA GLU A 13 34.92 -3.53 -19.16
C GLU A 13 33.97 -4.72 -18.94
N ILE A 14 32.68 -4.46 -18.69
CA ILE A 14 31.64 -5.51 -18.65
C ILE A 14 31.55 -6.24 -19.99
N ARG A 15 31.50 -5.53 -21.12
CA ARG A 15 31.40 -6.13 -22.46
C ARG A 15 32.62 -6.97 -22.85
N SER A 16 33.77 -6.67 -22.25
CA SER A 16 35.03 -7.36 -22.49
C SER A 16 35.22 -8.58 -21.58
N ASP A 17 34.37 -8.75 -20.57
CA ASP A 17 34.47 -9.85 -19.63
C ASP A 17 34.00 -11.17 -20.27
N GLU A 18 34.72 -12.27 -19.99
CA GLU A 18 34.41 -13.60 -20.49
C GLU A 18 33.01 -14.07 -20.08
N TRP A 19 32.52 -13.64 -18.90
CA TRP A 19 31.15 -13.98 -18.48
C TRP A 19 30.10 -13.32 -19.37
N PHE A 20 30.37 -12.11 -19.87
CA PHE A 20 29.43 -11.35 -20.70
C PHE A 20 29.45 -11.86 -22.14
N GLN A 21 30.58 -12.32 -22.66
CA GLN A 21 30.67 -12.83 -24.04
C GLN A 21 30.10 -14.24 -24.21
N LYS A 22 29.89 -14.97 -23.12
CA LYS A 22 29.38 -16.35 -23.17
C LYS A 22 27.89 -16.35 -23.54
N ASN A 23 27.59 -16.79 -24.77
CA ASN A 23 26.23 -16.87 -25.34
C ASN A 23 25.50 -15.52 -25.49
N TYR A 24 26.24 -14.40 -25.53
CA TYR A 24 25.63 -13.11 -25.77
C TYR A 24 25.34 -12.89 -27.26
N GLU A 25 24.07 -12.77 -27.60
CA GLU A 25 23.61 -12.32 -28.91
C GLU A 25 23.06 -10.89 -28.79
N PRO A 26 23.74 -9.87 -29.36
CA PRO A 26 23.21 -8.53 -29.39
C PRO A 26 21.92 -8.49 -30.22
N ILE A 27 20.87 -7.92 -29.65
CA ILE A 27 19.63 -7.66 -30.38
C ILE A 27 19.97 -6.68 -31.52
N LYS A 28 19.76 -7.10 -32.76
CA LYS A 28 19.85 -6.23 -33.93
C LYS A 28 18.58 -5.39 -33.97
N GLU A 29 18.72 -4.10 -34.25
CA GLU A 29 17.57 -3.22 -34.50
C GLU A 29 16.69 -3.87 -35.58
N ILE A 30 15.46 -4.19 -35.22
CA ILE A 30 14.45 -4.64 -36.16
C ILE A 30 14.07 -3.38 -36.94
N GLU A 31 14.45 -3.31 -38.21
CA GLU A 31 14.00 -2.25 -39.11
C GLU A 31 12.47 -2.34 -39.23
N ASN A 32 11.79 -1.48 -38.46
CA ASN A 32 10.38 -1.06 -38.59
C ASN A 32 9.47 -2.05 -39.34
N GLU A 33 9.17 -3.20 -38.73
CA GLU A 33 7.88 -3.84 -39.03
C GLU A 33 6.82 -3.00 -38.32
N GLU A 34 5.84 -2.51 -39.09
CA GLU A 34 4.65 -1.84 -38.54
C GLU A 34 4.02 -2.77 -37.49
N VAL A 35 4.34 -2.50 -36.23
CA VAL A 35 3.79 -3.23 -35.08
C VAL A 35 2.29 -2.97 -35.05
N ASN A 36 1.51 -4.00 -35.35
CA ASN A 36 0.07 -3.96 -35.13
C ASN A 36 -0.18 -3.90 -33.62
N LEU A 37 -0.61 -2.73 -33.13
CA LEU A 37 -0.89 -2.45 -31.73
C LEU A 37 -2.35 -2.78 -31.34
N ASP A 38 -3.13 -3.42 -32.22
CA ASP A 38 -4.52 -3.77 -31.93
C ASP A 38 -4.66 -4.66 -30.68
N ASP A 39 -3.74 -5.61 -30.46
CA ASP A 39 -3.73 -6.46 -29.26
C ASP A 39 -3.42 -5.67 -27.97
N VAL A 40 -2.62 -4.60 -28.08
CA VAL A 40 -2.31 -3.72 -26.94
C VAL A 40 -3.50 -2.82 -26.65
N ASN A 41 -4.18 -2.29 -27.68
CA ASN A 41 -5.41 -1.51 -27.50
C ASN A 41 -6.56 -2.36 -26.95
N ALA A 42 -6.64 -3.65 -27.30
CA ALA A 42 -7.63 -4.56 -26.73
C ALA A 42 -7.43 -4.84 -25.22
N ALA A 43 -6.23 -4.61 -24.68
CA ALA A 43 -5.98 -4.68 -23.25
C ALA A 43 -6.45 -3.42 -22.48
N PHE A 44 -6.72 -2.33 -23.20
CA PHE A 44 -7.22 -1.06 -22.65
C PHE A 44 -8.71 -0.80 -22.98
N ASP A 45 -9.26 -1.49 -23.98
CA ASP A 45 -10.71 -1.58 -24.19
C ASP A 45 -11.30 -2.54 -23.16
N ASP A 46 -11.55 -1.98 -21.98
CA ASP A 46 -12.21 -2.64 -20.88
C ASP A 46 -13.70 -2.90 -21.22
N PRO A 47 -14.17 -4.16 -21.28
CA PRO A 47 -15.61 -4.45 -21.38
C PRO A 47 -16.36 -4.22 -20.05
N GLU A 48 -15.72 -3.70 -19.00
CA GLU A 48 -16.32 -3.48 -17.68
C GLU A 48 -17.24 -2.25 -17.54
N ASP A 49 -17.92 -1.80 -18.60
CA ASP A 49 -18.99 -0.78 -18.46
C ASP A 49 -20.41 -1.34 -18.65
N ASP A 50 -20.60 -2.66 -18.73
CA ASP A 50 -21.96 -3.22 -18.94
C ASP A 50 -22.27 -4.58 -18.27
N ASN A 51 -21.51 -5.00 -17.25
CA ASN A 51 -21.87 -6.20 -16.46
C ASN A 51 -21.96 -5.88 -14.96
N GLU A 52 -22.88 -4.99 -14.59
CA GLU A 52 -23.46 -4.94 -13.24
C GLU A 52 -24.36 -6.19 -12.99
N ASP A 53 -23.83 -7.40 -13.14
CA ASP A 53 -24.55 -8.64 -12.83
C ASP A 53 -24.15 -9.16 -11.44
N ALA A 54 -24.83 -8.62 -10.42
CA ALA A 54 -25.53 -9.34 -9.35
C ALA A 54 -24.98 -10.68 -8.78
N PHE A 55 -23.66 -10.92 -8.73
CA PHE A 55 -23.09 -12.18 -8.20
C PHE A 55 -21.88 -12.03 -7.27
N GLU A 56 -21.70 -10.89 -6.59
CA GLU A 56 -20.44 -10.60 -5.88
C GLU A 56 -20.52 -10.49 -4.35
N ASP A 57 -21.55 -11.06 -3.71
CA ASP A 57 -21.60 -11.10 -2.23
C ASP A 57 -20.91 -12.37 -1.63
N GLU A 58 -20.45 -13.29 -2.49
CA GLU A 58 -19.74 -14.53 -2.12
C GLU A 58 -18.23 -14.46 -2.32
N THR A 59 -17.73 -13.56 -3.17
CA THR A 59 -16.30 -13.37 -3.41
C THR A 59 -15.73 -12.53 -2.27
N GLY A 60 -14.73 -13.03 -1.56
CA GLY A 60 -14.10 -12.34 -0.42
C GLY A 60 -13.45 -10.99 -0.80
N PRO A 61 -12.77 -10.33 0.15
CA PRO A 61 -12.00 -9.12 -0.16
C PRO A 61 -10.98 -9.38 -1.27
N LEU A 62 -10.65 -8.33 -2.04
CA LEU A 62 -9.64 -8.41 -3.09
C LEU A 62 -8.31 -8.92 -2.53
N THR A 63 -7.70 -9.87 -3.22
CA THR A 63 -6.40 -10.43 -2.84
C THR A 63 -5.26 -9.59 -3.39
N LEU A 64 -4.34 -9.13 -2.54
CA LEU A 64 -3.12 -8.45 -2.95
C LEU A 64 -1.92 -9.39 -2.81
N ASN A 65 -1.20 -9.56 -3.91
CA ASN A 65 0.03 -10.32 -3.93
C ASN A 65 1.22 -9.49 -3.42
N ALA A 66 2.40 -10.12 -3.34
CA ALA A 66 3.60 -9.46 -2.84
C ALA A 66 4.08 -8.28 -3.73
N PHE A 67 3.91 -8.36 -5.05
CA PHE A 67 4.23 -7.26 -5.97
C PHE A 67 3.28 -6.07 -5.78
N ASP A 68 1.99 -6.33 -5.57
CA ASP A 68 1.02 -5.27 -5.28
C ASP A 68 1.41 -4.52 -4.00
N LEU A 69 1.79 -5.25 -2.95
CA LEU A 69 2.28 -4.65 -1.70
C LEU A 69 3.55 -3.81 -1.89
N ILE A 70 4.45 -4.24 -2.79
CA ILE A 70 5.65 -3.48 -3.13
C ILE A 70 5.26 -2.17 -3.81
N ILE A 71 4.35 -2.20 -4.79
CA ILE A 71 3.87 -1.00 -5.50
C ILE A 71 3.24 0.01 -4.54
N LEU A 72 2.52 -0.48 -3.52
CA LEU A 72 1.90 0.35 -2.50
C LEU A 72 2.91 1.01 -1.54
N SER A 73 4.20 0.63 -1.56
CA SER A 73 5.24 1.22 -0.72
C SER A 73 5.38 2.73 -0.95
N GLN A 74 5.46 3.51 0.14
CA GLN A 74 5.72 4.95 0.06
C GLN A 74 7.02 5.28 -0.69
N GLY A 75 8.01 4.39 -0.66
CA GLY A 75 9.29 4.58 -1.36
C GLY A 75 9.19 4.48 -2.89
N LEU A 76 8.13 3.89 -3.43
CA LEU A 76 7.86 3.82 -4.87
C LEU A 76 6.77 4.81 -5.31
N ASN A 77 6.14 5.52 -4.37
CA ASN A 77 5.13 6.52 -4.67
C ASN A 77 5.77 7.88 -5.00
N LEU A 78 5.85 8.18 -6.30
CA LEU A 78 6.43 9.44 -6.80
C LEU A 78 5.48 10.64 -6.66
N ALA A 79 4.20 10.46 -6.31
CA ALA A 79 3.25 11.56 -6.17
C ALA A 79 3.69 12.59 -5.13
N ALA A 80 4.40 12.13 -4.09
CA ALA A 80 4.96 12.99 -3.04
C ALA A 80 6.03 13.99 -3.55
N LEU A 81 6.67 13.74 -4.71
CA LEU A 81 7.63 14.69 -5.30
C LEU A 81 6.94 15.95 -5.85
N PHE A 82 5.64 15.87 -6.10
CA PHE A 82 4.85 16.96 -6.70
C PHE A 82 3.99 17.70 -5.67
N ASP A 83 3.89 17.21 -4.43
CA ASP A 83 3.10 17.86 -3.40
C ASP A 83 3.88 19.01 -2.73
N ARG A 84 3.37 20.23 -2.85
CA ARG A 84 4.01 21.44 -2.30
C ARG A 84 3.79 21.60 -0.80
N ARG A 85 2.94 20.78 -0.17
CA ARG A 85 2.60 20.84 1.25
C ARG A 85 3.22 19.66 2.00
N GLN A 86 4.47 19.83 2.41
CA GLN A 86 5.29 18.82 3.05
C GLN A 86 4.99 18.70 4.57
N ASP A 87 3.72 18.50 4.93
CA ASP A 87 3.29 18.17 6.30
C ASP A 87 2.71 16.74 6.31
N CYS A 88 3.44 15.78 5.74
CA CYS A 88 3.06 14.37 5.77
C CYS A 88 3.86 13.66 6.87
N ASP A 89 3.60 14.03 8.12
CA ASP A 89 4.03 13.25 9.27
C ASP A 89 3.37 11.87 9.20
N LYS A 90 4.10 10.89 8.68
CA LYS A 90 4.09 9.44 9.01
C LYS A 90 2.79 8.84 9.53
N LEU A 91 1.64 9.20 8.98
CA LEU A 91 0.38 8.61 9.40
C LEU A 91 0.28 7.23 8.76
N GLN A 92 0.25 6.23 9.63
CA GLN A 92 0.03 4.85 9.23
C GLN A 92 -1.47 4.73 8.86
N ASN A 93 -1.80 5.10 7.62
CA ASN A 93 -3.14 4.95 7.04
C ASN A 93 -3.44 3.49 6.65
N ARG A 94 -2.53 2.56 6.98
CA ARG A 94 -2.68 1.14 6.75
C ARG A 94 -2.37 0.36 8.02
N PHE A 95 -3.17 -0.65 8.31
CA PHE A 95 -2.89 -1.60 9.37
C PHE A 95 -3.24 -3.01 8.94
N LEU A 96 -2.70 -3.99 9.66
CA LEU A 96 -3.02 -5.41 9.43
C LEU A 96 -4.00 -5.90 10.49
N SER A 97 -4.80 -6.90 10.13
CA SER A 97 -5.69 -7.61 11.04
C SER A 97 -5.71 -9.10 10.73
N ARG A 98 -6.02 -9.91 11.74
CA ARG A 98 -6.30 -11.34 11.61
C ARG A 98 -7.78 -11.67 11.79
N ASN A 99 -8.61 -10.66 12.06
CA ASN A 99 -10.04 -10.85 12.17
C ASN A 99 -10.64 -11.07 10.78
N PRO A 100 -11.75 -11.83 10.65
CA PRO A 100 -12.44 -11.98 9.38
C PRO A 100 -12.83 -10.61 8.79
N ALA A 101 -12.72 -10.45 7.47
CA ALA A 101 -12.99 -9.17 6.80
C ALA A 101 -14.37 -8.56 7.12
N LYS A 102 -15.41 -9.40 7.25
CA LYS A 102 -16.75 -8.95 7.69
C LYS A 102 -16.74 -8.35 9.09
N VAL A 103 -16.00 -8.96 10.03
CA VAL A 103 -15.85 -8.45 11.41
C VAL A 103 -15.08 -7.13 11.41
N ILE A 104 -14.02 -7.02 10.62
CA ILE A 104 -13.26 -5.77 10.47
C ILE A 104 -14.19 -4.64 10.04
N LEU A 105 -14.94 -4.82 8.95
CA LEU A 105 -15.85 -3.81 8.42
C LEU A 105 -16.94 -3.44 9.42
N SER A 106 -17.58 -4.41 10.08
CA SER A 106 -18.60 -4.13 11.09
C SER A 106 -18.03 -3.37 12.29
N SER A 107 -16.85 -3.73 12.81
CA SER A 107 -16.22 -3.00 13.91
C SER A 107 -15.89 -1.56 13.50
N MET A 108 -15.35 -1.39 12.31
CA MET A 108 -15.04 -0.08 11.72
C MET A 108 -16.30 0.78 11.56
N GLU A 109 -17.37 0.21 11.02
CA GLU A 109 -18.66 0.88 10.86
C GLU A 109 -19.22 1.39 12.19
N VAL A 110 -19.27 0.53 13.21
CA VAL A 110 -19.77 0.90 14.54
C VAL A 110 -18.96 2.05 15.13
N VAL A 111 -17.63 2.02 15.00
CA VAL A 111 -16.77 3.11 15.49
C VAL A 111 -17.03 4.40 14.71
N ALA A 112 -17.15 4.35 13.39
CA ALA A 112 -17.40 5.53 12.56
C ALA A 112 -18.76 6.16 12.88
N GLN A 113 -19.81 5.35 13.01
CA GLN A 113 -21.13 5.81 13.40
C GLN A 113 -21.14 6.41 14.83
N SER A 114 -20.41 5.81 15.78
CA SER A 114 -20.26 6.36 17.13
C SER A 114 -19.57 7.73 17.15
N MET A 115 -18.80 8.05 16.12
CA MET A 115 -18.13 9.33 15.93
C MET A 115 -19.00 10.35 15.18
N GLY A 116 -20.24 9.99 14.83
CA GLY A 116 -21.18 10.86 14.12
C GLY A 116 -20.96 10.90 12.60
N PHE A 117 -20.28 9.91 12.02
CA PHE A 117 -20.12 9.79 10.57
C PHE A 117 -21.18 8.87 9.98
N LYS A 118 -21.57 9.15 8.73
CA LYS A 118 -22.38 8.24 7.93
C LYS A 118 -21.46 7.23 7.25
N THR A 119 -21.90 5.97 7.18
CA THR A 119 -21.17 4.89 6.54
C THR A 119 -21.96 4.31 5.37
N HIS A 120 -21.26 3.83 4.36
CA HIS A 120 -21.82 3.02 3.29
C HIS A 120 -20.83 1.92 2.90
N ILE A 121 -21.25 0.67 2.94
CA ILE A 121 -20.40 -0.50 2.67
C ILE A 121 -20.88 -1.18 1.39
N ARG A 122 -19.94 -1.51 0.50
CA ARG A 122 -20.15 -2.32 -0.71
C ARG A 122 -18.84 -3.02 -1.07
N ASN A 123 -18.88 -4.30 -1.42
CA ASN A 123 -17.73 -5.08 -1.92
C ASN A 123 -16.45 -4.91 -1.10
N TYR A 124 -16.54 -5.08 0.23
CA TYR A 124 -15.44 -4.89 1.19
C TYR A 124 -14.78 -3.50 1.21
N LYS A 125 -15.43 -2.51 0.60
CA LYS A 125 -15.12 -1.08 0.67
C LYS A 125 -16.15 -0.40 1.56
N MET A 126 -15.70 0.54 2.39
CA MET A 126 -16.55 1.37 3.21
C MET A 126 -16.24 2.84 2.98
N ARG A 127 -17.26 3.62 2.62
CA ARG A 127 -17.17 5.08 2.57
C ARG A 127 -17.65 5.66 3.91
N VAL A 128 -16.85 6.55 4.49
CA VAL A 128 -17.15 7.28 5.72
C VAL A 128 -17.28 8.76 5.38
N GLU A 129 -18.43 9.35 5.67
CA GLU A 129 -18.77 10.73 5.30
C GLU A 129 -19.17 11.55 6.54
N GLY A 130 -18.60 12.75 6.68
CA GLY A 130 -18.92 13.67 7.76
C GLY A 130 -20.34 14.23 7.65
N LEU A 131 -21.14 14.08 8.69
CA LEU A 131 -22.47 14.70 8.79
C LEU A 131 -22.31 16.14 9.29
N ASN A 132 -22.25 17.15 8.42
CA ASN A 132 -22.50 18.54 8.83
C ASN A 132 -22.97 19.40 7.66
N ALA A 133 -24.16 20.01 7.81
CA ALA A 133 -24.81 20.90 6.85
C ALA A 133 -24.27 22.35 6.84
N ASP A 134 -23.30 22.69 7.71
CA ASP A 134 -22.94 24.09 8.02
C ASP A 134 -21.42 24.37 8.06
N LYS A 135 -20.58 23.43 7.59
CA LYS A 135 -19.14 23.63 7.43
C LYS A 135 -18.73 23.34 6.00
N THR A 136 -17.97 24.27 5.41
CA THR A 136 -17.43 24.29 4.04
C THR A 136 -16.43 23.16 3.72
N SER A 137 -16.35 22.11 4.53
CA SER A 137 -15.48 20.93 4.34
C SER A 137 -16.25 19.68 4.74
N HIS A 138 -16.62 18.86 3.76
CA HIS A 138 -17.12 17.51 4.01
C HIS A 138 -15.93 16.56 3.92
N LEU A 139 -15.38 16.13 5.05
CA LEU A 139 -14.41 15.03 5.07
C LEU A 139 -15.08 13.76 4.53
N SER A 140 -14.44 13.14 3.54
CA SER A 140 -14.83 11.83 3.01
C SER A 140 -13.61 10.92 3.00
N VAL A 141 -13.75 9.74 3.60
CA VAL A 141 -12.70 8.73 3.72
C VAL A 141 -13.19 7.42 3.12
N MET A 142 -12.38 6.84 2.23
CA MET A 142 -12.56 5.49 1.74
C MET A 142 -11.74 4.54 2.61
N VAL A 143 -12.36 3.45 3.02
CA VAL A 143 -11.74 2.33 3.70
C VAL A 143 -11.85 1.13 2.77
N GLU A 144 -10.76 0.40 2.57
CA GLU A 144 -10.76 -0.81 1.78
C GLU A 144 -10.04 -1.94 2.52
N VAL A 145 -10.60 -3.14 2.43
CA VAL A 145 -10.06 -4.35 3.06
C VAL A 145 -9.56 -5.28 1.96
N PHE A 146 -8.29 -5.67 2.08
CA PHE A 146 -7.61 -6.57 1.16
C PHE A 146 -7.13 -7.82 1.89
N GLU A 147 -7.20 -8.98 1.26
CA GLU A 147 -6.51 -10.18 1.74
C GLU A 147 -5.07 -10.19 1.21
N VAL A 148 -4.08 -10.22 2.11
CA VAL A 148 -2.65 -10.19 1.72
C VAL A 148 -1.96 -11.54 1.93
N ALA A 149 -2.57 -12.41 2.73
CA ALA A 149 -2.20 -13.80 2.94
C ALA A 149 -3.39 -14.52 3.61
N PRO A 150 -3.42 -15.86 3.66
CA PRO A 150 -4.50 -16.58 4.32
C PRO A 150 -4.75 -16.08 5.75
N SER A 151 -5.96 -15.58 6.01
CA SER A 151 -6.37 -15.00 7.31
C SER A 151 -5.57 -13.76 7.77
N ILE A 152 -4.90 -13.07 6.84
CA ILE A 152 -4.24 -11.80 7.11
C ILE A 152 -4.82 -10.76 6.15
N PHE A 153 -5.44 -9.76 6.71
CA PHE A 153 -6.08 -8.69 5.97
C PHE A 153 -5.33 -7.38 6.20
N MET A 154 -5.14 -6.61 5.13
CA MET A 154 -4.69 -5.24 5.19
C MET A 154 -5.90 -4.33 5.05
N VAL A 155 -6.00 -3.34 5.93
CA VAL A 155 -6.97 -2.27 5.83
C VAL A 155 -6.24 -1.02 5.42
N GLU A 156 -6.73 -0.35 4.38
CA GLU A 156 -6.23 0.96 3.95
C GLU A 156 -7.30 2.03 4.11
N LEU A 157 -6.89 3.18 4.61
CA LEU A 157 -7.67 4.41 4.67
C LEU A 157 -7.12 5.40 3.65
N GLN A 158 -8.00 5.93 2.81
CA GLN A 158 -7.68 6.92 1.80
C GLN A 158 -8.60 8.12 1.93
N ARG A 159 -8.03 9.33 1.88
CA ARG A 159 -8.82 10.56 1.84
C ARG A 159 -9.42 10.72 0.45
N ALA A 160 -10.76 10.71 0.36
CA ALA A 160 -11.49 10.99 -0.87
C ALA A 160 -11.80 12.48 -1.04
N ALA A 161 -12.09 13.19 0.06
CA ALA A 161 -12.32 14.64 0.08
C ALA A 161 -12.02 15.24 1.46
N GLY A 162 -11.84 16.56 1.53
CA GLY A 162 -11.60 17.31 2.78
C GLY A 162 -10.15 17.73 3.01
N ASP A 163 -9.94 18.51 4.06
CA ASP A 163 -8.61 19.04 4.41
C ASP A 163 -7.67 17.95 4.96
N THR A 164 -6.36 18.09 4.74
CA THR A 164 -5.36 17.12 5.21
C THR A 164 -5.31 17.04 6.74
N SER A 165 -5.42 18.18 7.43
CA SER A 165 -5.38 18.23 8.90
C SER A 165 -6.59 17.54 9.53
N GLU A 166 -7.77 17.76 8.92
CA GLU A 166 -9.03 17.13 9.33
C GLU A 166 -8.95 15.60 9.15
N TYR A 167 -8.45 15.15 7.99
CA TYR A 167 -8.21 13.73 7.71
C TYR A 167 -7.24 13.10 8.71
N ASN A 168 -6.10 13.74 8.97
CA ASN A 168 -5.10 13.23 9.90
C ASN A 168 -5.65 13.10 11.33
N THR A 169 -6.44 14.09 11.76
CA THR A 169 -7.12 14.06 13.06
C THR A 169 -8.14 12.92 13.14
N PHE A 170 -8.92 12.72 12.06
CA PHE A 170 -9.86 11.62 11.95
C PHE A 170 -9.15 10.27 12.04
N VAL A 171 -8.13 10.01 11.21
CA VAL A 171 -7.42 8.71 11.18
C VAL A 171 -6.80 8.39 12.54
N ASN A 172 -6.17 9.36 13.20
CA ASN A 172 -5.60 9.15 14.54
C ASN A 172 -6.67 8.76 15.57
N ASN A 173 -7.79 9.48 15.62
CA ASN A 173 -8.88 9.19 16.56
C ASN A 173 -9.55 7.85 16.23
N TYR A 174 -9.78 7.60 14.95
CA TYR A 174 -10.45 6.41 14.45
C TYR A 174 -9.64 5.14 14.71
N CYS A 175 -8.35 5.12 14.34
CA CYS A 175 -7.46 3.99 14.62
C CYS A 175 -7.27 3.76 16.13
N SER A 176 -7.30 4.80 16.97
CA SER A 176 -7.19 4.65 18.42
C SER A 176 -8.35 3.87 19.05
N LYS A 177 -9.52 3.90 18.40
CA LYS A 177 -10.74 3.17 18.81
C LYS A 177 -10.85 1.77 18.19
N LEU A 178 -9.93 1.38 17.32
CA LEU A 178 -9.90 0.09 16.61
C LEU A 178 -8.73 -0.80 17.09
N ASP A 179 -8.21 -0.52 18.28
CA ASP A 179 -7.05 -1.21 18.86
C ASP A 179 -7.26 -2.72 19.05
N ASP A 180 -8.52 -3.14 19.14
CA ASP A 180 -8.99 -4.53 19.27
C ASP A 180 -8.86 -5.33 17.96
N ILE A 181 -8.95 -4.66 16.81
CA ILE A 181 -8.84 -5.30 15.50
C ILE A 181 -7.46 -5.13 14.85
N ILE A 182 -6.64 -4.21 15.33
CA ILE A 182 -5.29 -3.97 14.83
C ILE A 182 -4.35 -5.08 15.31
N TRP A 183 -3.73 -5.77 14.37
CA TRP A 183 -2.73 -6.79 14.68
C TRP A 183 -1.42 -6.13 15.14
N LYS A 184 -1.10 -6.32 16.41
CA LYS A 184 0.17 -5.90 17.02
C LYS A 184 1.19 -7.02 16.89
N PHE A 185 2.32 -6.73 16.24
CA PHE A 185 3.45 -7.65 16.26
C PHE A 185 3.99 -7.76 17.69
N PRO A 186 4.28 -8.97 18.19
CA PRO A 186 5.03 -9.12 19.42
C PRO A 186 6.37 -8.43 19.21
N THR A 187 6.58 -7.29 19.87
CA THR A 187 7.90 -6.70 19.95
C THR A 187 8.74 -7.68 20.75
N GLU A 188 9.65 -8.41 20.08
CA GLU A 188 10.68 -9.14 20.80
C GLU A 188 11.41 -8.13 21.68
N LYS A 189 11.22 -8.24 22.99
CA LYS A 189 12.07 -7.55 23.97
C LYS A 189 13.46 -8.15 23.81
N GLY A 190 14.26 -7.60 22.90
CA GLY A 190 15.66 -7.93 22.73
C GLY A 190 16.36 -7.76 24.06
N LYS A 191 16.59 -8.87 24.78
CA LYS A 191 17.51 -8.89 25.91
C LYS A 191 18.89 -8.71 25.31
N SER A 192 19.45 -7.50 25.41
CA SER A 192 20.86 -7.26 25.10
C SER A 192 21.71 -8.06 26.09
N ARG A 193 22.18 -9.24 25.68
CA ARG A 193 23.26 -9.94 26.35
C ARG A 193 24.56 -9.35 25.83
N ILE A 194 25.00 -8.25 26.44
CA ILE A 194 26.40 -7.83 26.35
C ILE A 194 27.17 -8.74 27.32
N PRO A 195 28.08 -9.62 26.87
CA PRO A 195 28.99 -10.28 27.79
C PRO A 195 30.00 -9.24 28.26
N ARG A 196 30.03 -8.95 29.56
CA ARG A 196 31.10 -8.19 30.18
C ARG A 196 32.40 -8.99 30.05
N LEU A 197 33.32 -8.52 29.23
CA LEU A 197 34.69 -9.03 29.19
C LEU A 197 35.39 -8.57 30.47
N SER A 198 35.54 -9.48 31.44
CA SER A 198 36.37 -9.26 32.63
C SER A 198 37.84 -9.23 32.21
N LYS A 199 38.51 -8.10 32.43
CA LYS A 199 39.98 -8.02 32.39
C LYS A 199 40.55 -8.95 33.47
N SER A 200 41.36 -9.94 33.09
CA SER A 200 42.28 -10.59 34.03
C SER A 200 43.63 -9.92 33.96
N HIS A 201 44.06 -9.34 35.08
CA HIS A 201 45.47 -9.05 35.34
C HIS A 201 46.20 -10.37 35.61
N SER A 202 47.29 -10.61 34.89
CA SER A 202 48.50 -11.30 35.36
C SER A 202 49.66 -10.84 34.50
#